data_AF-A0A918WTH5-F1
#
_entry.id   AF-A0A918WTH5-F1
#
_cell.length_a   1.000
_cell.length_b   1.000
_cell.length_c   1.000
_cell.angle_alpha   90.00
_cell.angle_beta   90.00
_cell.angle_gamma   90.00
#
_symmetry.space_group_name_H-M   'P 1'
#
loop_
_entity.id
_entity.type
_entity.pdbx_description
1 polymer ?
#
loop_
_entity_poly.entity_id
_entity_poly.type
_entity_poly.pdbx_seq_one_letter_code
_entity_poly.pdbx_strand_id
1 'polypeptide(L)'
;MTSEYDAAAQQKAQILVASNRGPVTYALGDDGELTAKRGGGGLVSGLSAIGPDADALWVCAALGDGDREAVRRGVGEPGVRMLDIDADTHSDAYNGIANSVLWFVHHLLYQTPLEPVFDAEFRRQWAAYETYNRAFAQALAEAAAPGAAVLVQDYHLCLVPGMLRELRPDLRIGHFSHTPWAPVDYFRLLPDDIAEQLLRGILGADRAAFLTRRWADAFTQCALSVLGEEALDGKRIGVHGLGADADFLRERAHRDDVEERLAALREQVGGPDRRTIVRVDRTELSKNIVRGLLAYGHLLETRPEWRERVVHIAFAYPSRQDLAVYRDYTEAVQRVADDINSRYGTPDWTPVVLHVKDDFARSLAAYRLADVALVNPVRDGMNLVAKEIPVVSDEGCALVLSREAGAYEELGEDAVVVNPYDVVGTAEALHEALTMDAGERGERTKRLAAAATALPPAQWFLEQLEALR
;
A
#
# COMPACT_ATOMS: atom_id res chain seq x y z
N MET A 1 -33.31 -30.79 19.21
CA MET A 1 -31.84 -30.95 19.23
C MET A 1 -31.25 -29.68 18.68
N THR A 2 -31.15 -28.69 19.56
CA THR A 2 -30.41 -27.45 19.38
C THR A 2 -28.92 -27.80 19.42
N SER A 3 -28.22 -27.46 18.35
CA SER A 3 -26.78 -27.67 18.20
C SER A 3 -26.03 -26.96 19.33
N GLU A 4 -25.01 -27.61 19.91
CA GLU A 4 -24.09 -27.05 20.91
C GLU A 4 -23.31 -25.80 20.43
N TYR A 5 -23.56 -25.32 19.21
CA TYR A 5 -23.04 -24.05 18.69
C TYR A 5 -23.79 -22.79 19.17
N ASP A 6 -25.02 -22.91 19.70
CA ASP A 6 -25.87 -21.75 20.01
C ASP A 6 -25.79 -21.25 21.47
N ALA A 7 -24.81 -21.73 22.26
CA ALA A 7 -24.73 -21.45 23.70
C ALA A 7 -23.33 -21.07 24.23
N ALA A 8 -22.37 -20.73 23.37
CA ALA A 8 -21.25 -19.90 23.79
C ALA A 8 -21.74 -18.45 23.75
N ALA A 9 -21.97 -17.83 24.92
CA ALA A 9 -22.06 -16.37 25.00
C ALA A 9 -20.85 -15.81 24.23
N GLN A 10 -21.10 -15.21 23.07
CA GLN A 10 -20.07 -14.83 22.10
C GLN A 10 -19.04 -13.98 22.83
N GLN A 11 -17.86 -14.55 23.11
CA GLN A 11 -16.86 -13.93 23.98
C GLN A 11 -16.48 -12.59 23.34
N LYS A 12 -16.87 -11.51 24.01
CA LYS A 12 -16.69 -10.17 23.48
C LYS A 12 -15.21 -9.81 23.50
N ALA A 13 -14.71 -9.32 22.37
CA ALA A 13 -13.30 -9.00 22.18
C ALA A 13 -12.91 -7.69 22.87
N GLN A 14 -11.72 -7.66 23.47
CA GLN A 14 -11.13 -6.45 24.06
C GLN A 14 -10.33 -5.63 23.04
N ILE A 15 -9.85 -6.30 21.98
CA ILE A 15 -9.10 -5.69 20.87
C ILE A 15 -9.78 -6.11 19.57
N LEU A 16 -10.16 -5.15 18.75
CA LEU A 16 -10.75 -5.41 17.44
C LEU A 16 -9.96 -4.69 16.35
N VAL A 17 -9.85 -5.36 15.20
CA VAL A 17 -9.29 -4.79 13.97
C VAL A 17 -10.34 -4.87 12.88
N ALA A 18 -10.46 -3.82 12.08
CA ALA A 18 -11.32 -3.79 10.92
C ALA A 18 -10.53 -3.39 9.68
N SER A 19 -10.54 -4.23 8.64
CA SER A 19 -9.97 -3.92 7.34
C SER A 19 -10.74 -4.64 6.25
N ASN A 20 -10.80 -4.08 5.03
CA ASN A 20 -11.47 -4.75 3.91
C ASN A 20 -10.94 -6.18 3.71
N ARG A 21 -9.61 -6.33 3.61
CA ARG A 21 -8.95 -7.63 3.47
C ARG A 21 -8.57 -8.20 4.83
N GLY A 22 -8.94 -9.45 5.09
CA GLY A 22 -8.54 -10.21 6.28
C GLY A 22 -7.22 -10.98 6.10
N PRO A 23 -6.84 -11.80 7.09
CA PRO A 23 -5.59 -12.58 7.09
C PRO A 23 -5.66 -13.84 6.22
N VAL A 24 -6.86 -14.23 5.77
CA VAL A 24 -7.11 -15.45 5.00
C VAL A 24 -8.06 -15.13 3.85
N THR A 25 -7.85 -15.81 2.72
CA THR A 25 -8.80 -15.88 1.61
C THR A 25 -9.07 -17.34 1.29
N TYR A 26 -10.30 -17.65 0.91
CA TYR A 26 -10.74 -18.98 0.55
C TYR A 26 -10.95 -19.10 -0.96
N ALA A 27 -10.50 -20.21 -1.53
CA ALA A 27 -10.79 -20.57 -2.92
C ALA A 27 -11.58 -21.89 -2.95
N LEU A 28 -12.63 -21.93 -3.77
CA LEU A 28 -13.43 -23.12 -4.00
C LEU A 28 -12.82 -23.90 -5.17
N GLY A 29 -12.41 -25.14 -4.92
CA GLY A 29 -11.92 -26.05 -5.95
C GLY A 29 -13.05 -26.61 -6.82
N ASP A 30 -12.69 -27.16 -7.98
CA ASP A 30 -13.64 -27.83 -8.89
C ASP A 30 -14.30 -29.07 -8.25
N ASP A 31 -13.66 -29.63 -7.22
CA ASP A 31 -14.16 -30.72 -6.38
C ASP A 31 -15.15 -30.26 -5.29
N GLY A 32 -15.36 -28.95 -5.15
CA GLY A 32 -16.22 -28.35 -4.14
C GLY A 32 -15.56 -28.14 -2.77
N GLU A 33 -14.25 -28.43 -2.64
CA GLU A 33 -13.48 -28.22 -1.41
C GLU A 33 -13.03 -26.76 -1.27
N LEU A 34 -13.03 -26.26 -0.03
CA LEU A 34 -12.55 -24.92 0.29
C LEU A 34 -11.10 -24.98 0.73
N THR A 35 -10.23 -24.26 0.01
CA THR A 35 -8.81 -24.15 0.35
C THR A 35 -8.52 -22.78 0.94
N ALA A 36 -7.93 -22.75 2.13
CA ALA A 36 -7.53 -21.52 2.81
C ALA A 36 -6.12 -21.11 2.38
N LYS A 37 -5.96 -19.84 1.99
CA LYS A 37 -4.67 -19.22 1.74
C LYS A 37 -4.47 -18.05 2.70
N ARG A 38 -3.50 -18.16 3.59
CA ARG A 38 -3.12 -17.05 4.48
C ARG A 38 -2.35 -15.99 3.70
N GLY A 39 -2.80 -14.74 3.81
CA GLY A 39 -2.07 -13.57 3.35
C GLY A 39 -0.97 -13.20 4.33
N GLY A 40 0.13 -12.65 3.82
CA GLY A 40 1.08 -11.89 4.64
C GLY A 40 0.65 -10.43 4.78
N GLY A 41 1.37 -9.64 5.59
CA GLY A 41 1.21 -8.20 5.67
C GLY A 41 1.40 -7.65 7.08
N GLY A 42 1.55 -6.32 7.19
CA GLY A 42 1.89 -5.68 8.45
C GLY A 42 0.86 -5.86 9.56
N LEU A 43 -0.43 -5.91 9.22
CA LEU A 43 -1.51 -6.17 10.20
C LEU A 43 -1.49 -7.62 10.72
N VAL A 44 -1.11 -8.60 9.88
CA VAL A 44 -0.95 -9.99 10.31
C VAL A 44 0.19 -10.10 11.33
N SER A 45 1.33 -9.44 11.06
CA SER A 45 2.44 -9.37 12.00
C SER A 45 2.06 -8.65 13.31
N GLY A 46 1.33 -7.53 13.20
CA GLY A 46 0.80 -6.77 14.34
C GLY A 46 -0.10 -7.60 15.26
N LEU A 47 -1.09 -8.28 14.70
CA LEU A 47 -1.99 -9.14 15.45
C LEU A 47 -1.31 -10.39 16.01
N SER A 48 -0.27 -10.91 15.35
CA SER A 48 0.52 -12.00 15.92
C SER A 48 1.29 -11.54 17.19
N ALA A 49 1.64 -10.26 17.27
CA ALA A 49 2.44 -9.70 18.37
C ALA A 49 1.64 -9.45 19.66
N ILE A 50 0.30 -9.30 19.58
CA ILE A 50 -0.54 -9.20 20.78
C ILE A 50 -0.73 -10.55 21.49
N GLY A 51 -0.40 -11.65 20.82
CA GLY A 51 -0.45 -13.01 21.35
C GLY A 51 -1.82 -13.69 21.21
N PRO A 52 -1.87 -15.05 21.28
CA PRO A 52 -3.11 -15.81 21.07
C PRO A 52 -4.15 -15.62 22.18
N ASP A 53 -3.72 -15.18 23.36
CA ASP A 53 -4.57 -14.98 24.54
C ASP A 53 -5.25 -13.59 24.59
N ALA A 54 -5.02 -12.74 23.57
CA ALA A 54 -5.42 -11.33 23.59
C ALA A 54 -6.92 -11.06 23.38
N ASP A 55 -7.77 -12.10 23.30
CA ASP A 55 -9.20 -12.00 22.98
C ASP A 55 -9.46 -11.00 21.83
N ALA A 56 -8.73 -11.18 20.74
CA ALA A 56 -8.75 -10.29 19.59
C ALA A 56 -9.69 -10.77 18.48
N LEU A 57 -10.38 -9.83 17.83
CA LEU A 57 -11.24 -10.11 16.68
C LEU A 57 -10.87 -9.25 15.48
N TRP A 58 -10.64 -9.89 14.34
CA TRP A 58 -10.46 -9.23 13.05
C TRP A 58 -11.73 -9.33 12.21
N VAL A 59 -12.40 -8.20 11.99
CA VAL A 59 -13.54 -8.08 11.08
C VAL A 59 -13.04 -7.73 9.67
N CYS A 60 -13.42 -8.53 8.66
CA CYS A 60 -13.08 -8.31 7.25
C CYS A 60 -14.24 -8.60 6.30
N ALA A 61 -14.12 -8.23 5.03
CA ALA A 61 -15.11 -8.55 3.99
C ALA A 61 -14.73 -9.84 3.24
N ALA A 62 -15.74 -10.58 2.78
CA ALA A 62 -15.56 -11.63 1.79
C ALA A 62 -15.23 -10.98 0.42
N LEU A 63 -14.09 -11.35 -0.18
CA LEU A 63 -13.57 -10.69 -1.39
C LEU A 63 -13.96 -11.37 -2.70
N GLY A 64 -14.52 -12.59 -2.63
CA GLY A 64 -14.94 -13.35 -3.80
C GLY A 64 -15.78 -14.56 -3.43
N ASP A 65 -16.13 -15.36 -4.43
CA ASP A 65 -17.10 -16.47 -4.27
C ASP A 65 -16.64 -17.52 -3.27
N GLY A 66 -15.34 -17.83 -3.22
CA GLY A 66 -14.77 -18.77 -2.25
C GLY A 66 -14.90 -18.28 -0.81
N ASP A 67 -14.65 -16.99 -0.55
CA ASP A 67 -14.85 -16.37 0.76
C ASP A 67 -16.32 -16.38 1.17
N ARG A 68 -17.23 -16.01 0.24
CA ARG A 68 -18.67 -16.02 0.50
C ARG A 68 -19.18 -17.44 0.79
N GLU A 69 -18.68 -18.43 0.07
CA GLU A 69 -18.99 -19.84 0.33
C GLU A 69 -18.46 -20.30 1.69
N ALA A 70 -17.26 -19.86 2.09
CA ALA A 70 -16.73 -20.14 3.43
C ALA A 70 -17.64 -19.57 4.52
N VAL A 71 -18.09 -18.31 4.38
CA VAL A 71 -19.06 -17.69 5.29
C VAL A 71 -20.37 -18.48 5.33
N ARG A 72 -20.94 -18.87 4.19
CA ARG A 72 -22.17 -19.66 4.11
C ARG A 72 -22.06 -21.03 4.78
N ARG A 73 -20.90 -21.68 4.68
CA ARG A 73 -20.62 -22.99 5.32
C ARG A 73 -20.19 -22.87 6.78
N GLY A 74 -20.02 -21.67 7.33
CA GLY A 74 -19.50 -21.45 8.68
C GLY A 74 -18.01 -21.84 8.82
N VAL A 75 -17.25 -21.81 7.72
CA VAL A 75 -15.82 -22.05 7.70
C VAL A 75 -15.10 -20.72 7.94
N GLY A 76 -14.25 -20.66 8.95
CA GLY A 76 -13.52 -19.45 9.32
C GLY A 76 -12.28 -19.74 10.16
N GLU A 77 -11.38 -18.78 10.26
CA GLU A 77 -10.23 -18.81 11.16
C GLU A 77 -10.64 -18.31 12.56
N PRO A 78 -10.12 -18.90 13.65
CA PRO A 78 -10.32 -18.37 15.00
C PRO A 78 -9.92 -16.89 15.08
N GLY A 79 -10.74 -16.07 15.73
CA GLY A 79 -10.50 -14.63 15.84
C GLY A 79 -10.72 -13.84 14.56
N VAL A 80 -11.35 -14.41 13.52
CA VAL A 80 -11.72 -13.71 12.29
C VAL A 80 -13.24 -13.75 12.08
N ARG A 81 -13.85 -12.60 11.84
CA ARG A 81 -15.25 -12.45 11.42
C ARG A 81 -15.29 -11.89 10.00
N MET A 82 -15.58 -12.75 9.03
CA MET A 82 -15.73 -12.36 7.64
C MET A 82 -17.20 -12.01 7.34
N LEU A 83 -17.42 -10.87 6.67
CA LEU A 83 -18.74 -10.34 6.35
C LEU A 83 -19.09 -10.67 4.89
N ASP A 84 -20.22 -11.36 4.69
CA ASP A 84 -20.83 -11.56 3.37
C ASP A 84 -21.69 -10.33 3.02
N ILE A 85 -21.03 -9.28 2.53
CA ILE A 85 -21.68 -8.06 2.05
C ILE A 85 -22.11 -8.30 0.61
N ASP A 86 -23.36 -7.95 0.26
CA ASP A 86 -23.90 -8.06 -1.10
C ASP A 86 -22.89 -7.65 -2.19
N ALA A 87 -22.83 -8.41 -3.29
CA ALA A 87 -21.78 -8.29 -4.30
C ALA A 87 -21.81 -6.94 -5.02
N ASP A 88 -23.00 -6.42 -5.33
CA ASP A 88 -23.15 -5.11 -5.97
C ASP A 88 -22.76 -4.01 -5.00
N THR A 89 -23.21 -4.10 -3.74
CA THR A 89 -22.82 -3.17 -2.67
C THR A 89 -21.30 -3.15 -2.46
N HIS A 90 -20.67 -4.33 -2.42
CA HIS A 90 -19.21 -4.44 -2.30
C HIS A 90 -18.52 -3.83 -3.52
N SER A 91 -18.96 -4.13 -4.75
CA SER A 91 -18.34 -3.59 -5.96
C SER A 91 -18.43 -2.07 -6.02
N ASP A 92 -19.62 -1.49 -5.81
CA ASP A 92 -19.83 -0.04 -5.85
C ASP A 92 -19.06 0.68 -4.73
N ALA A 93 -18.98 0.10 -3.52
CA ALA A 93 -18.23 0.66 -2.40
C ALA A 93 -16.70 0.52 -2.58
N TYR A 94 -16.22 -0.69 -2.87
CA TYR A 94 -14.81 -1.03 -2.90
C TYR A 94 -14.15 -0.59 -4.21
N ASN A 95 -14.71 -0.93 -5.37
CA ASN A 95 -14.13 -0.57 -6.67
C ASN A 95 -14.51 0.86 -7.07
N GLY A 96 -15.79 1.22 -6.93
CA GLY A 96 -16.30 2.55 -7.27
C GLY A 96 -15.77 3.66 -6.35
N ILE A 97 -16.21 3.70 -5.11
CA ILE A 97 -15.86 4.80 -4.21
C ILE A 97 -14.44 4.71 -3.67
N ALA A 98 -14.07 3.61 -3.02
CA ALA A 98 -12.77 3.54 -2.34
C ALA A 98 -11.63 3.53 -3.36
N ASN A 99 -11.58 2.52 -4.23
CA ASN A 99 -10.46 2.33 -5.14
C ASN A 99 -10.46 3.30 -6.32
N SER A 100 -11.58 3.88 -6.74
CA SER A 100 -11.56 4.90 -7.80
C SER A 100 -11.63 6.31 -7.21
N VAL A 101 -12.74 6.68 -6.56
CA VAL A 101 -12.93 8.06 -6.12
C VAL A 101 -11.91 8.52 -5.07
N LEU A 102 -11.86 7.84 -3.91
CA LEU A 102 -11.00 8.24 -2.79
C LEU A 102 -9.51 8.05 -3.14
N TRP A 103 -9.16 6.95 -3.81
CA TRP A 103 -7.81 6.73 -4.30
C TRP A 103 -7.34 7.89 -5.19
N PHE A 104 -8.14 8.30 -6.17
CA PHE A 104 -7.78 9.37 -7.11
C PHE A 104 -7.71 10.74 -6.42
N VAL A 105 -8.62 11.02 -5.48
CA VAL A 105 -8.56 12.23 -4.65
C VAL A 105 -7.25 12.27 -3.85
N HIS A 106 -6.94 11.22 -3.10
CA HIS A 106 -5.78 11.19 -2.21
C HIS A 106 -4.43 11.22 -2.95
N HIS A 107 -4.38 10.65 -4.16
CA HIS A 107 -3.18 10.57 -4.99
C HIS A 107 -3.09 11.67 -6.06
N LEU A 108 -4.09 12.54 -6.19
CA LEU A 108 -4.17 13.64 -7.16
C LEU A 108 -4.11 13.13 -8.61
N LEU A 109 -4.90 12.10 -8.93
CA LEU A 109 -4.79 11.37 -10.20
C LEU A 109 -5.82 11.78 -11.26
N TYR A 110 -6.82 12.59 -10.93
CA TYR A 110 -7.83 12.99 -11.91
C TYR A 110 -7.24 13.85 -13.02
N GLN A 111 -7.68 13.55 -14.24
CA GLN A 111 -7.52 14.41 -15.40
C GLN A 111 -8.63 15.47 -15.36
N THR A 112 -8.36 16.59 -14.69
CA THR A 112 -9.37 17.61 -14.32
C THR A 112 -10.29 18.13 -15.43
N PRO A 113 -9.91 18.14 -16.74
CA PRO A 113 -10.86 18.49 -17.80
C PRO A 113 -11.96 17.45 -18.07
N LEU A 114 -11.78 16.20 -17.61
CA LEU A 114 -12.68 15.07 -17.87
C LEU A 114 -13.29 14.50 -16.59
N GLU A 115 -12.54 14.50 -15.50
CA GLU A 115 -12.90 13.88 -14.22
C GLU A 115 -12.47 14.78 -13.05
N PRO A 116 -13.08 14.68 -11.86
CA PRO A 116 -14.16 13.77 -11.49
C PRO A 116 -15.54 14.18 -12.03
N VAL A 117 -16.46 13.22 -12.09
CA VAL A 117 -17.88 13.43 -12.39
C VAL A 117 -18.71 12.94 -11.20
N PHE A 118 -19.42 13.86 -10.53
CA PHE A 118 -20.29 13.54 -9.39
C PHE A 118 -21.75 13.57 -9.81
N ASP A 119 -22.19 12.54 -10.52
CA ASP A 119 -23.54 12.40 -11.05
C ASP A 119 -24.43 11.47 -10.21
N ALA A 120 -25.56 11.03 -10.76
CA ALA A 120 -26.48 10.12 -10.08
C ALA A 120 -25.88 8.73 -9.82
N GLU A 121 -24.96 8.27 -10.68
CA GLU A 121 -24.25 7.02 -10.46
C GLU A 121 -23.28 7.14 -9.28
N PHE A 122 -22.50 8.22 -9.22
CA PHE A 122 -21.67 8.50 -8.05
C PHE A 122 -22.49 8.49 -6.74
N ARG A 123 -23.68 9.11 -6.73
CA ARG A 123 -24.55 9.13 -5.54
C ARG A 123 -25.05 7.74 -5.15
N ARG A 124 -25.38 6.88 -6.11
CA ARG A 124 -25.73 5.47 -5.86
C ARG A 124 -24.54 4.72 -5.24
N GLN A 125 -23.36 4.88 -5.81
CA GLN A 125 -22.15 4.23 -5.30
C GLN A 125 -21.77 4.71 -3.90
N TRP A 126 -21.98 5.99 -3.61
CA TRP A 126 -21.78 6.53 -2.28
C TRP A 126 -22.74 5.91 -1.24
N ALA A 127 -24.01 5.71 -1.59
CA ALA A 127 -24.95 5.00 -0.72
C ALA A 127 -24.53 3.53 -0.46
N ALA A 128 -23.93 2.87 -1.45
CA ALA A 128 -23.33 1.55 -1.27
C ALA A 128 -22.11 1.62 -0.33
N TYR A 129 -21.28 2.66 -0.44
CA TYR A 129 -20.14 2.90 0.45
C TYR A 129 -20.56 3.13 1.91
N GLU A 130 -21.64 3.89 2.15
CA GLU A 130 -22.26 4.02 3.47
C GLU A 130 -22.77 2.68 4.00
N THR A 131 -23.47 1.90 3.16
CA THR A 131 -24.01 0.58 3.52
C THR A 131 -22.88 -0.38 3.89
N TYR A 132 -21.80 -0.40 3.09
CA TYR A 132 -20.60 -1.18 3.33
C TYR A 132 -19.95 -0.82 4.68
N ASN A 133 -19.72 0.47 4.94
CA ASN A 133 -19.15 0.94 6.22
C ASN A 133 -20.07 0.59 7.41
N ARG A 134 -21.38 0.70 7.23
CA ARG A 134 -22.36 0.38 8.28
C ARG A 134 -22.32 -1.10 8.69
N ALA A 135 -22.14 -2.01 7.73
CA ALA A 135 -21.98 -3.44 8.01
C ALA A 135 -20.77 -3.71 8.93
N PHE A 136 -19.63 -3.06 8.68
CA PHE A 136 -18.46 -3.13 9.55
C PHE A 136 -18.73 -2.53 10.94
N ALA A 137 -19.32 -1.33 11.00
CA ALA A 137 -19.63 -0.68 12.27
C ALA A 137 -20.57 -1.52 13.15
N GLN A 138 -21.60 -2.15 12.56
CA GLN A 138 -22.52 -3.04 13.27
C GLN A 138 -21.80 -4.29 13.77
N ALA A 139 -21.01 -4.95 12.92
CA ALA A 139 -20.27 -6.15 13.30
C ALA A 139 -19.28 -5.90 14.45
N LEU A 140 -18.62 -4.73 14.46
CA LEU A 140 -17.75 -4.28 15.54
C LEU A 140 -18.53 -3.98 16.82
N ALA A 141 -19.66 -3.27 16.71
CA ALA A 141 -20.49 -2.91 17.86
C ALA A 141 -21.05 -4.13 18.61
N GLU A 142 -21.44 -5.17 17.87
CA GLU A 142 -21.92 -6.45 18.40
C GLU A 142 -20.83 -7.21 19.16
N ALA A 143 -19.64 -7.30 18.57
CA ALA A 143 -18.56 -8.14 19.07
C ALA A 143 -17.69 -7.48 20.15
N ALA A 144 -17.67 -6.15 20.23
CA ALA A 144 -16.79 -5.44 21.14
C ALA A 144 -17.26 -5.49 22.61
N ALA A 145 -16.34 -5.80 23.51
CA ALA A 145 -16.55 -5.68 24.96
C ALA A 145 -16.72 -4.20 25.37
N PRO A 146 -17.28 -3.91 26.56
CA PRO A 146 -17.31 -2.54 27.08
C PRO A 146 -15.90 -1.95 27.17
N GLY A 147 -15.68 -0.76 26.60
CA GLY A 147 -14.36 -0.07 26.65
C GLY A 147 -13.26 -0.69 25.77
N ALA A 148 -13.61 -1.62 24.87
CA ALA A 148 -12.65 -2.26 23.98
C ALA A 148 -11.94 -1.27 23.04
N ALA A 149 -10.73 -1.63 22.61
CA ALA A 149 -9.97 -0.90 21.60
C ALA A 149 -10.34 -1.40 20.20
N VAL A 150 -10.64 -0.48 19.28
CA VAL A 150 -10.99 -0.78 17.89
C VAL A 150 -10.06 -0.04 16.94
N LEU A 151 -9.30 -0.77 16.13
CA LEU A 151 -8.38 -0.25 15.12
C LEU A 151 -8.98 -0.42 13.72
N VAL A 152 -9.53 0.67 13.18
CA VAL A 152 -10.10 0.75 11.83
C VAL A 152 -9.01 1.11 10.83
N GLN A 153 -8.89 0.32 9.78
CA GLN A 153 -7.80 0.43 8.82
C GLN A 153 -8.28 0.91 7.45
N ASP A 154 -7.68 2.01 7.04
CA ASP A 154 -7.59 2.52 5.67
C ASP A 154 -8.84 3.17 5.07
N TYR A 155 -8.66 3.80 3.91
CA TYR A 155 -9.65 4.66 3.25
C TYR A 155 -10.96 3.97 2.86
N HIS A 156 -11.00 2.63 2.87
CA HIS A 156 -12.21 1.84 2.61
C HIS A 156 -13.24 1.96 3.75
N LEU A 157 -12.78 2.31 4.96
CA LEU A 157 -13.57 2.28 6.19
C LEU A 157 -13.61 3.63 6.89
N CYS A 158 -13.50 4.73 6.14
CA CYS A 158 -13.47 6.08 6.71
C CYS A 158 -14.73 6.47 7.48
N LEU A 159 -15.89 5.86 7.20
CA LEU A 159 -17.14 6.21 7.89
C LEU A 159 -17.38 5.37 9.14
N VAL A 160 -16.66 4.25 9.29
CA VAL A 160 -16.81 3.34 10.44
C VAL A 160 -16.60 4.04 11.77
N PRO A 161 -15.58 4.88 12.01
CA PRO A 161 -15.36 5.45 13.34
C PRO A 161 -16.54 6.32 13.81
N GLY A 162 -17.11 7.15 12.93
CA GLY A 162 -18.30 7.95 13.20
C GLY A 162 -19.53 7.08 13.50
N MET A 163 -19.83 6.13 12.60
CA MET A 163 -20.98 5.22 12.78
C MET A 163 -20.85 4.36 14.05
N LEU A 164 -19.63 3.88 14.36
CA LEU A 164 -19.37 3.07 15.54
C LEU A 164 -19.46 3.88 16.83
N ARG A 165 -19.01 5.14 16.82
CA ARG A 165 -19.13 6.05 17.97
C ARG A 165 -20.59 6.28 18.36
N GLU A 166 -21.48 6.43 17.38
CA GLU A 166 -22.93 6.57 17.61
C GLU A 166 -23.53 5.31 18.25
N LEU A 167 -23.13 4.12 17.79
CA LEU A 167 -23.61 2.85 18.31
C LEU A 167 -23.04 2.53 19.70
N ARG A 168 -21.78 2.88 19.94
CA ARG A 168 -20.97 2.46 21.09
C ARG A 168 -20.06 3.59 21.57
N PRO A 169 -20.61 4.56 22.32
CA PRO A 169 -19.84 5.71 22.80
C PRO A 169 -18.75 5.33 23.80
N ASP A 170 -18.78 4.12 24.36
CA ASP A 170 -17.82 3.62 25.34
C ASP A 170 -16.48 3.12 24.73
N LEU A 171 -16.43 2.88 23.42
CA LEU A 171 -15.25 2.28 22.78
C LEU A 171 -14.10 3.27 22.60
N ARG A 172 -12.88 2.73 22.54
CA ARG A 172 -11.66 3.49 22.21
C ARG A 172 -11.31 3.21 20.76
N ILE A 173 -11.50 4.18 19.88
CA ILE A 173 -11.49 3.99 18.43
C ILE A 173 -10.28 4.69 17.81
N GLY A 174 -9.48 3.95 17.06
CA GLY A 174 -8.41 4.46 16.21
C GLY A 174 -8.75 4.26 14.73
N HIS A 175 -8.40 5.24 13.90
CA HIS A 175 -8.38 5.10 12.45
C HIS A 175 -6.96 5.33 11.93
N PHE A 176 -6.49 4.48 11.01
CA PHE A 176 -5.19 4.66 10.34
C PHE A 176 -5.36 4.73 8.82
N SER A 177 -4.90 5.80 8.18
CA SER A 177 -4.93 5.95 6.72
C SER A 177 -3.58 5.54 6.10
N HIS A 178 -3.59 4.59 5.17
CA HIS A 178 -2.37 4.08 4.52
C HIS A 178 -2.02 4.82 3.22
N THR A 179 -2.93 5.64 2.70
CA THR A 179 -2.70 6.48 1.53
C THR A 179 -2.16 7.85 1.93
N PRO A 180 -1.69 8.67 0.96
CA PRO A 180 -1.56 10.10 1.19
C PRO A 180 -2.90 10.74 1.59
N TRP A 181 -2.85 11.97 2.09
CA TRP A 181 -4.06 12.80 2.24
C TRP A 181 -3.99 14.04 1.34
N ALA A 182 -5.06 14.29 0.59
CA ALA A 182 -5.12 15.36 -0.40
C ALA A 182 -5.01 16.75 0.26
N PRO A 183 -4.35 17.73 -0.36
CA PRO A 183 -4.43 19.12 0.11
C PRO A 183 -5.86 19.65 -0.04
N VAL A 184 -6.20 20.68 0.74
CA VAL A 184 -7.58 21.23 0.84
C VAL A 184 -8.20 21.52 -0.53
N ASP A 185 -7.46 22.18 -1.42
CA ASP A 185 -7.98 22.59 -2.73
C ASP A 185 -8.35 21.40 -3.62
N TYR A 186 -7.64 20.27 -3.50
CA TYR A 186 -7.93 19.06 -4.25
C TYR A 186 -9.00 18.21 -3.55
N PHE A 187 -9.00 18.20 -2.21
CA PHE A 187 -10.01 17.51 -1.42
C PHE A 187 -11.42 18.09 -1.67
N ARG A 188 -11.51 19.41 -1.86
CA ARG A 188 -12.73 20.14 -2.24
C ARG A 188 -13.24 19.88 -3.65
N LEU A 189 -12.60 19.00 -4.42
CA LEU A 189 -13.25 18.45 -5.61
C LEU A 189 -14.47 17.62 -5.20
N LEU A 190 -14.42 16.90 -4.08
CA LEU A 190 -15.59 16.17 -3.56
C LEU A 190 -16.76 17.14 -3.30
N PRO A 191 -18.02 16.71 -3.53
CA PRO A 191 -19.18 17.49 -3.12
C PRO A 191 -19.12 17.82 -1.62
N ASP A 192 -19.55 19.02 -1.23
CA ASP A 192 -19.37 19.53 0.15
C ASP A 192 -19.91 18.56 1.22
N ASP A 193 -21.08 17.96 0.97
CA ASP A 193 -21.72 17.01 1.88
C ASP A 193 -20.93 15.70 2.02
N ILE A 194 -20.29 15.26 0.95
CA ILE A 194 -19.43 14.07 0.90
C ILE A 194 -18.12 14.32 1.64
N ALA A 195 -17.50 15.48 1.38
CA ALA A 195 -16.28 15.91 2.06
C ALA A 195 -16.49 16.02 3.57
N GLU A 196 -17.58 16.66 4.00
CA GLU A 196 -17.96 16.77 5.40
C GLU A 196 -18.17 15.38 6.04
N GLN A 197 -18.94 14.50 5.39
CA GLN A 197 -19.23 13.17 5.92
C GLN A 197 -17.97 12.31 6.06
N LEU A 198 -17.04 12.36 5.09
CA LEU A 198 -15.80 11.62 5.15
C LEU A 198 -14.93 12.07 6.34
N LEU A 199 -14.78 13.38 6.52
CA LEU A 199 -14.02 13.96 7.63
C LEU A 199 -14.66 13.64 8.98
N ARG A 200 -15.98 13.82 9.11
CA ARG A 200 -16.72 13.45 10.34
C ARG A 200 -16.64 11.96 10.65
N GLY A 201 -16.69 11.12 9.60
CA GLY A 201 -16.50 9.69 9.71
C GLY A 201 -15.20 9.33 10.41
N ILE A 202 -14.08 9.89 9.94
CA ILE A 202 -12.76 9.65 10.56
C ILE A 202 -12.68 10.28 11.95
N LEU A 203 -13.19 11.49 12.13
CA LEU A 203 -13.19 12.22 13.41
C LEU A 203 -14.12 11.59 14.47
N GLY A 204 -14.90 10.57 14.13
CA GLY A 204 -15.54 9.71 15.13
C GLY A 204 -14.54 8.93 15.99
N ALA A 205 -13.32 8.74 15.50
CA ALA A 205 -12.21 8.14 16.24
C ALA A 205 -11.72 9.05 17.38
N ASP A 206 -11.16 8.44 18.42
CA ASP A 206 -10.38 9.15 19.45
C ASP A 206 -9.01 9.55 18.89
N ARG A 207 -8.50 8.76 17.93
CA ARG A 207 -7.23 9.02 17.25
C ARG A 207 -7.32 8.72 15.75
N ALA A 208 -6.95 9.69 14.93
CA ALA A 208 -6.72 9.51 13.50
C ALA A 208 -5.21 9.56 13.23
N ALA A 209 -4.68 8.57 12.52
CA ALA A 209 -3.24 8.40 12.33
C ALA A 209 -2.84 8.20 10.87
N PHE A 210 -1.63 8.65 10.54
CA PHE A 210 -1.10 8.69 9.18
C PHE A 210 0.35 8.21 9.15
N LEU A 211 0.86 7.92 7.95
CA LEU A 211 2.22 7.43 7.74
C LEU A 211 3.30 8.51 7.88
N THR A 212 2.95 9.77 7.62
CA THR A 212 3.91 10.90 7.62
C THR A 212 3.27 12.14 8.23
N ARG A 213 4.08 13.11 8.66
CA ARG A 213 3.56 14.35 9.23
C ARG A 213 2.82 15.18 8.18
N ARG A 214 3.33 15.25 6.95
CA ARG A 214 2.64 15.98 5.87
C ARG A 214 1.23 15.44 5.56
N TRP A 215 0.98 14.13 5.72
CA TRP A 215 -0.36 13.55 5.52
C TRP A 215 -1.30 13.89 6.67
N ALA A 216 -0.79 13.84 7.90
CA ALA A 216 -1.54 14.28 9.08
C ALA A 216 -1.89 15.78 9.00
N ASP A 217 -0.95 16.61 8.56
CA ASP A 217 -1.16 18.05 8.43
C ASP A 217 -2.19 18.36 7.32
N ALA A 218 -2.11 17.67 6.17
CA ALA A 218 -3.10 17.83 5.10
C ALA A 218 -4.52 17.44 5.55
N PHE A 219 -4.67 16.35 6.31
CA PHE A 219 -5.95 15.97 6.92
C PHE A 219 -6.45 17.04 7.88
N THR A 220 -5.58 17.51 8.78
CA THR A 220 -5.90 18.53 9.77
C THR A 220 -6.37 19.82 9.09
N GLN A 221 -5.69 20.24 8.02
CA GLN A 221 -6.10 21.41 7.23
C GLN A 221 -7.46 21.20 6.57
N CYS A 222 -7.75 20.01 6.02
CA CYS A 222 -9.07 19.70 5.47
C CYS A 222 -10.16 19.77 6.54
N ALA A 223 -9.93 19.16 7.71
CA ALA A 223 -10.87 19.20 8.83
C ALA A 223 -11.16 20.64 9.27
N LEU A 224 -10.13 21.45 9.49
CA LEU A 224 -10.29 22.87 9.85
C LEU A 224 -11.04 23.66 8.78
N SER A 225 -10.71 23.44 7.51
CA SER A 225 -11.25 24.25 6.40
C SER A 225 -12.68 23.87 6.01
N VAL A 226 -13.09 22.63 6.25
CA VAL A 226 -14.42 22.12 5.88
C VAL A 226 -15.38 22.11 7.08
N LEU A 227 -14.89 21.76 8.28
CA LEU A 227 -15.74 21.55 9.47
C LEU A 227 -15.60 22.63 10.56
N GLY A 228 -14.56 23.45 10.53
CA GLY A 228 -14.23 24.40 11.60
C GLY A 228 -13.28 23.84 12.67
N GLU A 229 -12.85 24.70 13.60
CA GLU A 229 -11.90 24.35 14.67
C GLU A 229 -12.51 23.36 15.66
N GLU A 230 -13.80 23.49 15.96
CA GLU A 230 -14.53 22.68 16.94
C GLU A 230 -14.56 21.20 16.57
N ALA A 231 -14.39 20.86 15.29
CA ALA A 231 -14.36 19.49 14.81
C ALA A 231 -13.14 18.69 15.31
N LEU A 232 -12.06 19.37 15.70
CA LEU A 232 -10.84 18.75 16.22
C LEU A 232 -10.80 18.70 17.75
N ASP A 233 -11.81 19.24 18.43
CA ASP A 233 -11.84 19.26 19.90
C ASP A 233 -11.80 17.85 20.49
N GLY A 234 -10.80 17.61 21.33
CA GLY A 234 -10.57 16.30 21.96
C GLY A 234 -10.07 15.20 21.00
N LYS A 235 -9.79 15.52 19.74
CA LYS A 235 -9.29 14.57 18.73
C LYS A 235 -7.76 14.57 18.70
N ARG A 236 -7.16 13.38 18.63
CA ARG A 236 -5.71 13.22 18.55
C ARG A 236 -5.29 12.85 17.14
N ILE A 237 -4.38 13.61 16.55
CA ILE A 237 -3.76 13.30 15.26
C ILE A 237 -2.40 12.65 15.50
N GLY A 238 -2.19 11.45 14.94
CA GLY A 238 -0.99 10.64 15.12
C GLY A 238 -0.19 10.45 13.83
N VAL A 239 1.10 10.15 13.98
CA VAL A 239 1.99 9.76 12.87
C VAL A 239 2.73 8.50 13.28
N HIS A 240 2.63 7.43 12.48
CA HIS A 240 3.37 6.18 12.67
C HIS A 240 3.88 5.67 11.31
N GLY A 241 5.15 5.92 11.00
CA GLY A 241 5.78 5.56 9.73
C GLY A 241 6.10 4.07 9.67
N LEU A 242 5.28 3.30 8.94
CA LEU A 242 5.46 1.85 8.83
C LEU A 242 6.84 1.50 8.26
N GLY A 243 7.59 0.68 8.99
CA GLY A 243 8.90 0.16 8.61
C GLY A 243 8.86 -1.26 8.07
N ALA A 244 10.03 -1.74 7.65
CA ALA A 244 10.27 -3.09 7.16
C ALA A 244 10.57 -4.06 8.31
N ASP A 245 10.18 -5.34 8.14
CA ASP A 245 10.56 -6.44 9.03
C ASP A 245 11.91 -7.01 8.57
N ALA A 246 13.00 -6.58 9.21
CA ALA A 246 14.35 -6.91 8.76
C ALA A 246 14.66 -8.41 8.84
N ASP A 247 14.23 -9.05 9.93
CA ASP A 247 14.54 -10.45 10.19
C ASP A 247 13.79 -11.36 9.21
N PHE A 248 12.50 -11.08 9.00
CA PHE A 248 11.71 -11.78 7.99
C PHE A 248 12.30 -11.59 6.58
N LEU A 249 12.62 -10.35 6.19
CA LEU A 249 13.10 -10.06 4.84
C LEU A 249 14.45 -10.72 4.57
N ARG A 250 15.39 -10.65 5.51
CA ARG A 250 16.71 -11.30 5.35
C ARG A 250 16.57 -12.81 5.26
N GLU A 251 15.79 -13.43 6.14
CA GLU A 251 15.54 -14.89 6.05
C GLU A 251 14.91 -15.26 4.71
N ARG A 252 13.83 -14.58 4.34
CA ARG A 252 13.07 -14.89 3.13
C ARG A 252 13.87 -14.67 1.84
N ALA A 253 14.74 -13.67 1.81
CA ALA A 253 15.55 -13.30 0.64
C ALA A 253 16.75 -14.25 0.38
N HIS A 254 17.04 -15.16 1.31
CA HIS A 254 18.09 -16.18 1.20
C HIS A 254 17.54 -17.61 1.10
N ARG A 255 16.25 -17.78 0.80
CA ARG A 255 15.68 -19.10 0.49
C ARG A 255 16.02 -19.57 -0.92
N ASP A 256 16.03 -20.88 -1.12
CA ASP A 256 16.42 -21.53 -2.38
C ASP A 256 15.65 -21.01 -3.61
N ASP A 257 14.36 -20.70 -3.45
CA ASP A 257 13.55 -20.14 -4.54
C ASP A 257 14.00 -18.74 -4.96
N VAL A 258 14.51 -17.92 -4.03
CA VAL A 258 15.09 -16.61 -4.33
C VAL A 258 16.47 -16.75 -4.96
N GLU A 259 17.30 -17.68 -4.48
CA GLU A 259 18.60 -17.95 -5.08
C GLU A 259 18.48 -18.42 -6.54
N GLU A 260 17.49 -19.28 -6.84
CA GLU A 260 17.15 -19.67 -8.22
C GLU A 260 16.78 -18.45 -9.07
N ARG A 261 15.91 -17.56 -8.55
CA ARG A 261 15.50 -16.35 -9.26
C ARG A 261 16.65 -15.35 -9.43
N LEU A 262 17.56 -15.24 -8.47
CA LEU A 262 18.73 -14.39 -8.53
C LEU A 262 19.71 -14.85 -9.59
N ALA A 263 19.97 -16.16 -9.68
CA ALA A 263 20.77 -16.74 -10.75
C ALA A 263 20.16 -16.44 -12.13
N ALA A 264 18.86 -16.65 -12.29
CA ALA A 264 18.15 -16.35 -13.53
C ALA A 264 18.18 -14.86 -13.90
N LEU A 265 18.06 -13.95 -12.92
CA LEU A 265 18.18 -12.51 -13.17
C LEU A 265 19.59 -12.11 -13.59
N ARG A 266 20.64 -12.67 -12.97
CA ARG A 266 22.04 -12.42 -13.36
C ARG A 266 22.33 -12.88 -14.80
N GLU A 267 21.74 -13.99 -15.23
CA GLU A 267 21.81 -14.44 -16.62
C GLU A 267 21.12 -13.47 -17.57
N GLN A 268 19.92 -12.99 -17.23
CA GLN A 268 19.18 -12.00 -18.03
C GLN A 268 19.90 -10.65 -18.15
N VAL A 269 20.56 -10.21 -17.07
CA VAL A 269 21.41 -9.01 -17.07
C VAL A 269 22.66 -9.22 -17.94
N GLY A 270 23.06 -10.46 -18.18
CA GLY A 270 24.16 -10.84 -19.07
C GLY A 270 25.55 -10.64 -18.47
N GLY A 271 25.71 -10.97 -17.19
CA GLY A 271 27.00 -11.05 -16.50
C GLY A 271 27.23 -9.96 -15.43
N PRO A 272 28.27 -10.12 -14.59
CA PRO A 272 28.52 -9.28 -13.41
C PRO A 272 28.98 -7.85 -13.75
N ASP A 273 29.37 -7.59 -15.00
CA ASP A 273 29.95 -6.30 -15.41
C ASP A 273 28.89 -5.23 -15.71
N ARG A 274 27.60 -5.59 -15.70
CA ARG A 274 26.49 -4.65 -15.92
C ARG A 274 25.83 -4.28 -14.59
N ARG A 275 25.61 -2.98 -14.42
CA ARG A 275 24.86 -2.42 -13.29
C ARG A 275 23.36 -2.67 -13.47
N THR A 276 22.62 -2.66 -12.36
CA THR A 276 21.15 -2.78 -12.39
C THR A 276 20.45 -1.58 -11.78
N ILE A 277 19.45 -1.06 -12.50
CA ILE A 277 18.45 -0.13 -11.95
C ILE A 277 17.17 -0.93 -11.74
N VAL A 278 16.71 -1.04 -10.50
CA VAL A 278 15.57 -1.89 -10.12
C VAL A 278 14.40 -1.05 -9.66
N ARG A 279 13.20 -1.44 -10.10
CA ARG A 279 11.93 -1.00 -9.51
C ARG A 279 10.98 -2.18 -9.41
N VAL A 280 10.28 -2.29 -8.29
CA VAL A 280 9.29 -3.36 -8.07
C VAL A 280 7.94 -2.75 -7.72
N ASP A 281 7.14 -2.47 -8.75
CA ASP A 281 5.83 -1.86 -8.57
C ASP A 281 4.75 -2.66 -9.30
N ARG A 282 3.49 -2.45 -8.90
CA ARG A 282 2.36 -2.70 -9.81
C ARG A 282 2.26 -1.55 -10.80
N THR A 283 1.62 -1.77 -11.94
CA THR A 283 1.25 -0.74 -12.93
C THR A 283 0.12 0.13 -12.41
N GLU A 284 0.41 0.81 -11.31
CA GLU A 284 -0.42 1.75 -10.63
C GLU A 284 -0.06 3.17 -11.08
N LEU A 285 -1.06 4.01 -11.34
CA LEU A 285 -0.86 5.35 -11.92
C LEU A 285 0.07 6.21 -11.06
N SER A 286 -0.02 6.06 -9.73
CA SER A 286 0.78 6.83 -8.78
C SER A 286 2.28 6.47 -8.79
N LYS A 287 2.66 5.30 -9.34
CA LYS A 287 4.04 4.77 -9.28
C LYS A 287 4.99 5.37 -10.33
N ASN A 288 4.46 6.14 -11.28
CA ASN A 288 5.28 6.96 -12.19
C ASN A 288 6.29 6.15 -13.05
N ILE A 289 5.94 4.92 -13.41
CA ILE A 289 6.75 3.99 -14.20
C ILE A 289 7.16 4.60 -15.54
N VAL A 290 6.20 5.18 -16.26
CA VAL A 290 6.47 5.78 -17.58
C VAL A 290 7.57 6.85 -17.51
N ARG A 291 7.52 7.78 -16.55
CA ARG A 291 8.57 8.82 -16.43
C ARG A 291 9.91 8.23 -15.99
N GLY A 292 9.89 7.17 -15.18
CA GLY A 292 11.11 6.43 -14.83
C GLY A 292 11.78 5.79 -16.05
N LEU A 293 10.99 5.15 -16.92
CA LEU A 293 11.49 4.59 -18.19
C LEU A 293 12.00 5.70 -19.13
N LEU A 294 11.28 6.81 -19.24
CA LEU A 294 11.73 7.96 -20.04
C LEU A 294 13.06 8.54 -19.52
N ALA A 295 13.24 8.61 -18.19
CA ALA A 295 14.50 9.05 -17.58
C ALA A 295 15.65 8.10 -17.90
N TYR A 296 15.39 6.78 -17.88
CA TYR A 296 16.36 5.78 -18.30
C TYR A 296 16.71 5.90 -19.80
N GLY A 297 15.72 6.10 -20.67
CA GLY A 297 15.94 6.37 -22.09
C GLY A 297 16.77 7.64 -22.33
N HIS A 298 16.52 8.69 -21.55
CA HIS A 298 17.30 9.94 -21.59
C HIS A 298 18.74 9.74 -21.11
N LEU A 299 18.96 8.99 -20.03
CA LEU A 299 20.29 8.60 -19.55
C LEU A 299 21.10 7.91 -20.66
N LEU A 300 20.52 6.92 -21.35
CA LEU A 300 21.20 6.21 -22.45
C LEU A 300 21.49 7.11 -23.65
N GLU A 301 20.69 8.15 -23.86
CA GLU A 301 20.89 9.14 -24.91
C GLU A 301 22.06 10.06 -24.59
N THR A 302 22.08 10.66 -23.40
CA THR A 302 23.03 11.71 -23.01
C THR A 302 24.33 11.17 -22.40
N ARG A 303 24.30 9.96 -21.85
CA ARG A 303 25.43 9.26 -21.20
C ARG A 303 25.69 7.92 -21.89
N PRO A 304 26.18 7.93 -23.15
CA PRO A 304 26.38 6.71 -23.94
C PRO A 304 27.37 5.71 -23.30
N GLU A 305 28.18 6.14 -22.33
CA GLU A 305 29.05 5.29 -21.53
C GLU A 305 28.30 4.21 -20.71
N TRP A 306 26.98 4.34 -20.52
CA TRP A 306 26.15 3.33 -19.86
C TRP A 306 25.56 2.30 -20.81
N ARG A 307 25.62 2.52 -22.13
CA ARG A 307 25.12 1.54 -23.11
C ARG A 307 25.88 0.24 -22.94
N GLU A 308 25.15 -0.88 -22.95
CA GLU A 308 25.67 -2.23 -22.70
C GLU A 308 26.33 -2.42 -21.32
N ARG A 309 26.23 -1.45 -20.41
CA ARG A 309 26.79 -1.49 -19.04
C ARG A 309 25.76 -1.34 -17.93
N VAL A 310 24.50 -1.10 -18.26
CA VAL A 310 23.39 -1.04 -17.29
C VAL A 310 22.13 -1.69 -17.85
N VAL A 311 21.36 -2.34 -16.99
CA VAL A 311 20.03 -2.89 -17.30
C VAL A 311 19.01 -2.32 -16.33
N HIS A 312 17.90 -1.79 -16.85
CA HIS A 312 16.76 -1.43 -16.02
C HIS A 312 15.80 -2.62 -15.90
N ILE A 313 15.73 -3.20 -14.69
CA ILE A 313 14.78 -4.26 -14.37
C ILE A 313 13.53 -3.61 -13.78
N ALA A 314 12.44 -3.66 -14.55
CA ALA A 314 11.16 -3.07 -14.19
C ALA A 314 10.11 -4.15 -14.01
N PHE A 315 9.52 -4.20 -12.82
CA PHE A 315 8.36 -5.03 -12.57
C PHE A 315 7.12 -4.17 -12.78
N ALA A 316 6.18 -4.68 -13.57
CA ALA A 316 5.03 -3.95 -14.07
C ALA A 316 3.80 -4.87 -14.10
N TYR A 317 3.46 -5.44 -12.96
CA TYR A 317 2.30 -6.33 -12.84
C TYR A 317 1.00 -5.52 -12.96
N PRO A 318 -0.06 -6.00 -13.64
CA PRO A 318 -1.33 -5.29 -13.74
C PRO A 318 -1.87 -4.91 -12.35
N SER A 319 -2.09 -3.62 -12.08
CA SER A 319 -2.73 -3.19 -10.82
C SER A 319 -4.22 -3.50 -10.84
N ARG A 320 -4.90 -2.96 -11.87
CA ARG A 320 -6.34 -3.08 -12.08
C ARG A 320 -6.61 -3.18 -13.59
N GLN A 321 -7.57 -4.00 -13.97
CA GLN A 321 -7.89 -4.29 -15.38
C GLN A 321 -9.29 -3.85 -15.79
N ASP A 322 -10.14 -3.54 -14.83
CA ASP A 322 -11.51 -3.06 -14.98
C ASP A 322 -11.55 -1.59 -15.47
N LEU A 323 -10.63 -0.74 -15.02
CA LEU A 323 -10.56 0.67 -15.41
C LEU A 323 -9.73 0.91 -16.69
N ALA A 324 -10.29 1.67 -17.63
CA ALA A 324 -9.62 1.99 -18.92
C ALA A 324 -8.28 2.71 -18.74
N VAL A 325 -8.23 3.72 -17.87
CA VAL A 325 -7.01 4.50 -17.59
C VAL A 325 -5.84 3.64 -17.09
N TYR A 326 -6.12 2.53 -16.40
CA TYR A 326 -5.08 1.59 -15.96
C TYR A 326 -4.58 0.72 -17.10
N ARG A 327 -5.48 0.24 -17.98
CA ARG A 327 -5.08 -0.50 -19.18
C ARG A 327 -4.21 0.35 -20.09
N ASP A 328 -4.62 1.60 -20.33
CA ASP A 328 -3.87 2.57 -21.13
C ASP A 328 -2.48 2.84 -20.53
N TYR A 329 -2.39 2.89 -19.20
CA TYR A 329 -1.11 3.07 -18.50
C TYR A 329 -0.20 1.85 -18.63
N THR A 330 -0.72 0.63 -18.47
CA THR A 330 0.04 -0.61 -18.70
C THR A 330 0.55 -0.69 -20.13
N GLU A 331 -0.27 -0.33 -21.12
CA GLU A 331 0.14 -0.25 -22.53
C GLU A 331 1.22 0.81 -22.75
N ALA A 332 1.10 1.98 -22.11
CA ALA A 332 2.12 3.03 -22.19
C ALA A 332 3.47 2.57 -21.60
N VAL A 333 3.46 1.83 -20.49
CA VAL A 333 4.66 1.23 -19.89
C VAL A 333 5.34 0.28 -20.88
N GLN A 334 4.58 -0.67 -21.46
CA GLN A 334 5.09 -1.62 -22.43
C GLN A 334 5.69 -0.91 -23.65
N ARG A 335 4.96 0.05 -24.22
CA ARG A 335 5.38 0.81 -25.40
C ARG A 335 6.70 1.56 -25.17
N VAL A 336 6.88 2.20 -24.02
CA VAL A 336 8.13 2.94 -23.73
C VAL A 336 9.30 1.98 -23.50
N ALA A 337 9.07 0.84 -22.84
CA ALA A 337 10.10 -0.19 -22.68
C ALA A 337 10.56 -0.75 -24.05
N ASP A 338 9.59 -1.05 -24.93
CA ASP A 338 9.88 -1.58 -26.28
C ASP A 338 10.60 -0.55 -27.15
N ASP A 339 10.25 0.73 -27.07
CA ASP A 339 10.94 1.80 -27.78
C ASP A 339 12.41 1.91 -27.36
N ILE A 340 12.69 1.88 -26.06
CA ILE A 340 14.07 1.89 -25.53
C ILE A 340 14.85 0.67 -26.01
N ASN A 341 14.25 -0.53 -25.90
CA ASN A 341 14.88 -1.77 -26.34
C ASN A 341 15.13 -1.78 -27.85
N SER A 342 14.20 -1.28 -28.67
CA SER A 342 14.38 -1.19 -30.13
C SER A 342 15.45 -0.17 -30.51
N ARG A 343 15.58 0.92 -29.76
CA ARG A 343 16.51 2.02 -30.08
C ARG A 343 17.95 1.71 -29.67
N TYR A 344 18.13 1.05 -28.52
CA TYR A 344 19.46 0.86 -27.91
C TYR A 344 19.89 -0.60 -27.81
N GLY A 345 18.97 -1.57 -27.89
CA GLY A 345 19.28 -2.98 -27.72
C GLY A 345 20.22 -3.52 -28.80
N THR A 346 21.03 -4.49 -28.39
CA THR A 346 21.94 -5.26 -29.26
C THR A 346 21.63 -6.75 -29.10
N PRO A 347 22.18 -7.66 -29.93
CA PRO A 347 21.97 -9.09 -29.74
C PRO A 347 22.31 -9.62 -28.34
N ASP A 348 23.28 -8.99 -27.66
CA ASP A 348 23.79 -9.41 -26.34
C ASP A 348 23.36 -8.49 -25.18
N TRP A 349 22.49 -7.50 -25.45
CA TRP A 349 22.04 -6.55 -24.44
C TRP A 349 20.58 -6.10 -24.67
N THR A 350 19.76 -6.37 -23.66
CA THR A 350 18.40 -5.82 -23.55
C THR A 350 18.39 -4.73 -22.47
N PRO A 351 18.28 -3.43 -22.84
CA PRO A 351 18.34 -2.33 -21.88
C PRO A 351 17.27 -2.39 -20.78
N VAL A 352 16.04 -2.77 -21.12
CA VAL A 352 14.89 -2.85 -20.19
C VAL A 352 14.38 -4.29 -20.12
N VAL A 353 14.51 -4.89 -18.95
CA VAL A 353 13.92 -6.21 -18.63
C VAL A 353 12.59 -5.97 -17.91
N LEU A 354 11.49 -6.22 -18.60
CA LEU A 354 10.13 -6.01 -18.07
C LEU A 354 9.52 -7.33 -17.58
N HIS A 355 9.11 -7.37 -16.31
CA HIS A 355 8.40 -8.50 -15.73
C HIS A 355 6.93 -8.17 -15.46
N VAL A 356 6.01 -9.00 -15.96
CA VAL A 356 4.54 -8.77 -15.91
C VAL A 356 3.77 -9.80 -15.07
N LYS A 357 4.45 -10.79 -14.46
CA LYS A 357 3.84 -11.79 -13.56
C LYS A 357 4.28 -11.63 -12.10
N ASP A 358 3.33 -11.47 -11.19
CA ASP A 358 3.62 -11.34 -9.75
C ASP A 358 4.37 -12.57 -9.20
N ASP A 359 5.62 -12.35 -8.79
CA ASP A 359 6.55 -13.34 -8.23
C ASP A 359 7.37 -12.65 -7.14
N PHE A 360 6.99 -12.91 -5.88
CA PHE A 360 7.64 -12.31 -4.73
C PHE A 360 9.10 -12.77 -4.58
N ALA A 361 9.41 -14.03 -4.92
CA ALA A 361 10.78 -14.53 -4.86
C ALA A 361 11.69 -13.80 -5.85
N ARG A 362 11.17 -13.54 -7.07
CA ARG A 362 11.88 -12.74 -8.08
C ARG A 362 12.06 -11.29 -7.65
N SER A 363 11.09 -10.73 -6.95
CA SER A 363 11.17 -9.36 -6.42
C SER A 363 12.31 -9.24 -5.41
N LEU A 364 12.41 -10.17 -4.45
CA LEU A 364 13.50 -10.22 -3.47
C LEU A 364 14.86 -10.46 -4.14
N ALA A 365 14.92 -11.30 -5.17
CA ALA A 365 16.13 -11.48 -5.95
C ALA A 365 16.58 -10.17 -6.62
N ALA A 366 15.64 -9.40 -7.18
CA ALA A 366 15.95 -8.10 -7.74
C ALA A 366 16.38 -7.08 -6.67
N TYR A 367 15.82 -7.12 -5.46
CA TYR A 367 16.26 -6.26 -4.35
C TYR A 367 17.73 -6.51 -3.99
N ARG A 368 18.12 -7.79 -3.88
CA ARG A 368 19.49 -8.18 -3.58
C ARG A 368 20.48 -7.78 -4.67
N LEU A 369 20.05 -7.82 -5.92
CA LEU A 369 20.86 -7.52 -7.10
C LEU A 369 21.02 -6.02 -7.38
N ALA A 370 20.12 -5.18 -6.89
CA ALA A 370 20.03 -3.77 -7.24
C ALA A 370 21.31 -2.97 -6.92
N ASP A 371 21.92 -2.34 -7.93
CA ASP A 371 22.90 -1.27 -7.71
C ASP A 371 22.20 0.06 -7.41
N VAL A 372 21.07 0.30 -8.08
CA VAL A 372 20.23 1.48 -7.94
C VAL A 372 18.77 1.06 -7.79
N ALA A 373 18.08 1.58 -6.78
CA ALA A 373 16.64 1.47 -6.62
C ALA A 373 15.95 2.74 -7.11
N LEU A 374 15.05 2.64 -8.09
CA LEU A 374 14.27 3.77 -8.59
C LEU A 374 12.87 3.76 -7.96
N VAL A 375 12.66 4.61 -6.95
CA VAL A 375 11.36 4.77 -6.27
C VAL A 375 10.87 6.19 -6.48
N ASN A 376 10.22 6.43 -7.62
CA ASN A 376 9.87 7.77 -8.10
C ASN A 376 8.36 8.11 -8.15
N PRO A 377 7.50 7.68 -7.19
CA PRO A 377 6.06 7.91 -7.30
C PRO A 377 5.70 9.39 -7.38
N VAL A 378 4.60 9.71 -8.06
CA VAL A 378 4.04 11.07 -8.07
C VAL A 378 3.47 11.46 -6.72
N ARG A 379 2.94 10.47 -5.97
CA ARG A 379 2.53 10.54 -4.55
C ARG A 379 2.32 9.12 -4.04
N ASP A 380 2.75 8.85 -2.82
CA ASP A 380 2.54 7.54 -2.19
C ASP A 380 2.45 7.67 -0.66
N GLY A 381 1.63 6.82 -0.05
CA GLY A 381 1.44 6.78 1.40
C GLY A 381 2.73 6.35 2.09
N MET A 382 3.21 5.15 1.76
CA MET A 382 4.50 4.59 2.19
C MET A 382 4.91 3.44 1.25
N ASN A 383 5.82 3.71 0.30
CA ASN A 383 6.37 2.65 -0.54
C ASN A 383 7.41 1.85 0.24
N LEU A 384 7.05 0.66 0.74
CA LEU A 384 7.98 -0.18 1.49
C LEU A 384 9.15 -0.68 0.64
N VAL A 385 9.07 -0.69 -0.69
CA VAL A 385 10.21 -1.05 -1.57
C VAL A 385 11.45 -0.19 -1.26
N ALA A 386 11.26 1.10 -0.96
CA ALA A 386 12.36 2.00 -0.57
C ALA A 386 13.02 1.63 0.76
N LYS A 387 12.27 0.92 1.63
CA LYS A 387 12.73 0.42 2.94
C LYS A 387 13.27 -1.01 2.85
N GLU A 388 12.69 -1.84 1.98
CA GLU A 388 13.03 -3.25 1.81
C GLU A 388 14.36 -3.44 1.09
N ILE A 389 14.63 -2.72 0.00
CA ILE A 389 15.85 -2.90 -0.79
C ILE A 389 17.13 -2.68 0.05
N PRO A 390 17.27 -1.57 0.81
CA PRO A 390 18.48 -1.37 1.62
C PRO A 390 18.69 -2.44 2.69
N VAL A 391 17.61 -3.08 3.17
CA VAL A 391 17.67 -4.10 4.22
C VAL A 391 18.27 -5.41 3.73
N VAL A 392 18.05 -5.76 2.46
CA VAL A 392 18.47 -7.04 1.86
C VAL A 392 19.57 -6.91 0.82
N SER A 393 20.02 -5.70 0.48
CA SER A 393 21.07 -5.49 -0.54
C SER A 393 22.38 -6.22 -0.17
N ASP A 394 22.93 -7.00 -1.12
CA ASP A 394 24.17 -7.77 -0.90
C ASP A 394 25.43 -6.87 -0.95
N GLU A 395 25.47 -5.89 -1.86
CA GLU A 395 26.65 -5.05 -2.16
C GLU A 395 26.42 -3.54 -1.99
N GLY A 396 25.32 -3.17 -1.33
CA GLY A 396 24.85 -1.79 -1.21
C GLY A 396 24.10 -1.30 -2.44
N CYS A 397 23.08 -0.47 -2.22
CA CYS A 397 22.19 0.05 -3.25
C CYS A 397 22.01 1.56 -3.08
N ALA A 398 22.24 2.33 -4.14
CA ALA A 398 21.90 3.74 -4.17
C ALA A 398 20.37 3.88 -4.33
N LEU A 399 19.72 4.70 -3.51
CA LEU A 399 18.28 4.91 -3.58
C LEU A 399 17.99 6.24 -4.30
N VAL A 400 17.35 6.17 -5.47
CA VAL A 400 16.78 7.34 -6.16
C VAL A 400 15.32 7.48 -5.73
N LEU A 401 15.01 8.54 -4.97
CA LEU A 401 13.73 8.68 -4.26
C LEU A 401 12.99 9.96 -4.64
N SER A 402 11.72 9.83 -5.03
CA SER A 402 10.85 11.00 -5.20
C SER A 402 10.61 11.70 -3.87
N ARG A 403 10.69 13.04 -3.86
CA ARG A 403 10.27 13.85 -2.70
C ARG A 403 8.79 13.67 -2.33
N GLU A 404 7.99 13.13 -3.25
CA GLU A 404 6.57 12.84 -3.04
C GLU A 404 6.32 11.41 -2.50
N ALA A 405 7.36 10.58 -2.35
CA ALA A 405 7.24 9.26 -1.72
C ALA A 405 7.01 9.40 -0.20
N GLY A 406 6.16 8.56 0.39
CA GLY A 406 5.95 8.55 1.85
C GLY A 406 7.22 8.34 2.67
N ALA A 407 8.12 7.50 2.19
CA ALA A 407 9.40 7.23 2.84
C ALA A 407 10.39 8.41 2.76
N TYR A 408 10.08 9.50 2.04
CA TYR A 408 10.99 10.63 1.85
C TYR A 408 11.36 11.32 3.17
N GLU A 409 10.40 11.53 4.08
CA GLU A 409 10.67 12.18 5.38
C GLU A 409 11.71 11.40 6.21
N GLU A 410 11.78 10.08 6.04
CA GLU A 410 12.67 9.20 6.80
C GLU A 410 13.98 8.86 6.06
N LEU A 411 13.97 8.82 4.73
CA LEU A 411 15.07 8.30 3.90
C LEU A 411 15.74 9.38 3.03
N GLY A 412 15.16 10.57 2.92
CA GLY A 412 15.56 11.60 1.96
C GLY A 412 16.99 12.12 2.14
N GLU A 413 17.53 12.11 3.36
CA GLU A 413 18.90 12.57 3.65
C GLU A 413 19.97 11.66 3.03
N ASP A 414 19.70 10.36 2.92
CA ASP A 414 20.63 9.37 2.38
C ASP A 414 20.33 8.95 0.93
N ALA A 415 19.18 9.36 0.39
CA ALA A 415 18.77 9.11 -0.98
C ALA A 415 19.29 10.18 -1.97
N VAL A 416 19.27 9.86 -3.25
CA VAL A 416 19.37 10.83 -4.35
C VAL A 416 17.95 11.30 -4.69
N VAL A 417 17.60 12.51 -4.28
CA VAL A 417 16.21 12.99 -4.28
C VAL A 417 15.82 13.55 -5.64
N VAL A 418 14.63 13.17 -6.14
CA VAL A 418 14.10 13.65 -7.42
C VAL A 418 12.75 14.34 -7.30
N ASN A 419 12.51 15.29 -8.20
CA ASN A 419 11.16 15.76 -8.51
C ASN A 419 10.52 14.73 -9.48
N PRO A 420 9.38 14.10 -9.14
CA PRO A 420 8.83 13.01 -9.95
C PRO A 420 8.40 13.44 -11.37
N TYR A 421 8.26 14.73 -11.63
CA TYR A 421 7.90 15.27 -12.95
C TYR A 421 9.11 15.62 -13.81
N ASP A 422 10.29 15.77 -13.20
CA ASP A 422 11.52 16.17 -13.89
C ASP A 422 12.27 14.93 -14.40
N VAL A 423 11.95 14.55 -15.64
CA VAL A 423 12.56 13.39 -16.32
C VAL A 423 14.07 13.57 -16.49
N VAL A 424 14.52 14.78 -16.84
CA VAL A 424 15.95 15.07 -17.05
C VAL A 424 16.68 15.05 -15.72
N GLY A 425 16.14 15.69 -14.69
CA GLY A 425 16.69 15.63 -13.34
C GLY A 425 16.74 14.21 -12.79
N THR A 426 15.73 13.37 -13.09
CA THR A 426 15.73 11.96 -12.72
C THR A 426 16.84 11.18 -13.45
N ALA A 427 17.11 11.50 -14.72
CA ALA A 427 18.20 10.86 -15.47
C ALA A 427 19.58 11.23 -14.92
N GLU A 428 19.80 12.49 -14.54
CA GLU A 428 21.04 12.91 -13.87
C GLU A 428 21.18 12.24 -12.49
N ALA A 429 20.10 12.09 -11.73
CA ALA A 429 20.09 11.35 -10.47
C ALA A 429 20.42 9.85 -10.67
N LEU A 430 19.94 9.22 -11.74
CA LEU A 430 20.33 7.85 -12.09
C LEU A 430 21.82 7.78 -12.43
N HIS A 431 22.37 8.77 -13.15
CA HIS A 431 23.80 8.84 -13.42
C HIS A 431 24.61 8.96 -12.12
N GLU A 432 24.25 9.91 -11.25
CA GLU A 432 24.88 10.09 -9.94
C GLU A 432 24.88 8.78 -9.14
N ALA A 433 23.71 8.13 -9.03
CA ALA A 433 23.54 6.87 -8.32
C ALA A 433 24.40 5.73 -8.90
N LEU A 434 24.51 5.62 -10.23
CA LEU A 434 25.34 4.62 -10.90
C LEU A 434 26.84 4.89 -10.76
N THR A 435 27.25 6.15 -10.58
CA THR A 435 28.64 6.56 -10.36
C THR A 435 29.05 6.65 -8.89
N MET A 436 28.12 6.43 -7.96
CA MET A 436 28.37 6.52 -6.53
C MET A 436 29.47 5.54 -6.11
N ASP A 437 30.45 6.05 -5.35
CA ASP A 437 31.53 5.23 -4.84
C ASP A 437 30.98 4.09 -3.96
N ALA A 438 31.58 2.90 -4.06
CA ALA A 438 31.09 1.72 -3.35
C ALA A 438 31.10 1.90 -1.81
N GLY A 439 32.08 2.63 -1.27
CA GLY A 439 32.15 2.96 0.15
C GLY A 439 31.03 3.90 0.57
N GLU A 440 30.79 4.96 -0.21
CA GLU A 440 29.66 5.88 0.03
C GLU A 440 28.31 5.16 -0.07
N ARG A 441 28.12 4.36 -1.12
CA ARG A 441 26.91 3.56 -1.36
C ARG A 441 26.64 2.60 -0.21
N GLY A 442 27.67 1.92 0.29
CA GLY A 442 27.58 1.04 1.45
C GLY A 442 27.17 1.77 2.73
N GLU A 443 27.76 2.94 3.00
CA GLU A 443 27.41 3.74 4.20
C GLU A 443 26.00 4.32 4.13
N ARG A 444 25.56 4.82 2.97
CA ARG A 444 24.16 5.25 2.76
C ARG A 444 23.20 4.08 2.93
N THR A 445 23.51 2.92 2.34
CA THR A 445 22.68 1.71 2.47
C THR A 445 22.47 1.32 3.94
N LYS A 446 23.53 1.34 4.76
CA LYS A 446 23.42 1.02 6.20
C LYS A 446 22.50 1.97 6.94
N ARG A 447 22.61 3.28 6.70
CA ARG A 447 21.74 4.28 7.34
C ARG A 447 20.29 4.18 6.88
N LEU A 448 20.08 3.97 5.57
CA LEU A 448 18.76 3.67 5.00
C LEU A 448 18.14 2.43 5.63
N ALA A 449 18.89 1.34 5.76
CA ALA A 449 18.40 0.11 6.38
C ALA A 449 18.03 0.31 7.86
N ALA A 450 18.83 1.08 8.61
CA ALA A 450 18.54 1.40 10.00
C ALA A 450 17.25 2.23 10.16
N ALA A 451 17.06 3.24 9.33
CA ALA A 451 15.83 4.04 9.30
C ALA A 451 14.62 3.20 8.84
N ALA A 452 14.81 2.35 7.82
CA ALA A 452 13.79 1.48 7.28
C ALA A 452 13.20 0.51 8.31
N THR A 453 14.00 0.06 9.28
CA THR A 453 13.61 -0.93 10.30
C THR A 453 13.33 -0.30 11.66
N ALA A 454 13.25 1.03 11.76
CA ALA A 454 13.04 1.72 13.05
C ALA A 454 11.69 1.40 13.69
N LEU A 455 10.65 1.18 12.87
CA LEU A 455 9.30 0.86 13.33
C LEU A 455 8.71 -0.34 12.54
N PRO A 456 9.16 -1.58 12.81
CA PRO A 456 8.69 -2.76 12.10
C PRO A 456 7.19 -3.00 12.35
N PRO A 457 6.50 -3.79 11.50
CA PRO A 457 5.04 -3.85 11.50
C PRO A 457 4.39 -4.26 12.84
N ALA A 458 5.04 -5.16 13.58
CA ALA A 458 4.59 -5.56 14.91
C ALA A 458 4.55 -4.37 15.88
N GLN A 459 5.65 -3.63 15.98
CA GLN A 459 5.75 -2.45 16.85
C GLN A 459 4.85 -1.31 16.35
N TRP A 460 4.77 -1.09 15.04
CA TRP A 460 3.86 -0.11 14.42
C TRP A 460 2.39 -0.34 14.84
N PHE A 461 1.95 -1.59 14.91
CA PHE A 461 0.62 -1.94 15.36
C PHE A 461 0.44 -1.74 16.87
N LEU A 462 1.40 -2.20 17.67
CA LEU A 462 1.36 -2.06 19.13
C LEU A 462 1.34 -0.59 19.57
N GLU A 463 2.07 0.30 18.89
CA GLU A 463 2.04 1.74 19.19
C GLU A 463 0.68 2.38 18.95
N GLN A 464 -0.04 1.96 17.89
CA GLN A 464 -1.40 2.43 17.66
C GLN A 464 -2.35 1.95 18.76
N LEU A 465 -2.21 0.69 19.18
CA LEU A 465 -3.02 0.11 20.24
C LEU A 465 -2.75 0.80 21.60
N GLU A 466 -1.48 1.03 21.93
CA GLU A 466 -1.07 1.74 23.15
C GLU A 466 -1.59 3.18 23.16
N ALA A 467 -1.56 3.86 22.01
CA ALA A 467 -2.04 5.23 21.87
C ALA A 467 -3.56 5.42 22.06
N LEU A 468 -4.32 4.32 22.13
CA LEU A 468 -5.73 4.30 22.46
C LEU A 468 -6.00 4.07 23.95
N ARG A 469 -4.98 3.83 24.79
CA ARG A 469 -5.16 3.67 26.24
C ARG A 469 -5.50 4.96 26.96
#